data_AF-A0A9P7AGC4-F1
#
_entry.id   AF-A0A9P7AGC4-F1
#
_cell.length_a   1.000
_cell.length_b   1.000
_cell.length_c   1.000
_cell.angle_alpha   90.00
_cell.angle_beta   90.00
_cell.angle_gamma   90.00
#
_symmetry.space_group_name_H-M   'P 1'
#
loop_
_entity.id
_entity.type
_entity.pdbx_description
1 polymer ?
#
loop_
_entity_poly.entity_id
_entity_poly.type
_entity_poly.pdbx_seq_one_letter_code
_entity_poly.pdbx_strand_id
1 'polypeptide(L)'
;MLSPRRHRAADWYPLHELGFINSSAHDSSIQAKTFSMFNQYIRNLARAMLEWGKPTGSIIVVHLTEDEDNMAAVWACLLSGYLPCLQPVLEKGHVMYITKLFGSATWLASELGAEQITSISADWVAHEAKPDDAILFLTPTCEARSVFFVVPSIETEKVFVKIYASTFNLVESEVSMSDNFFEIGGTSLDATWLKCEGEKQFDLPDIPAIQILKHLVLSSLAHYVDSTHTRRTLR
;
A
#
# COMPACT_ATOMS: atom_id res chain seq x y z
N MET A 1 -9.18 19.81 -23.22
CA MET A 1 -7.96 20.12 -22.44
C MET A 1 -7.87 19.06 -21.36
N LEU A 2 -7.08 18.01 -21.61
CA LEU A 2 -7.00 16.81 -20.77
C LEU A 2 -6.21 17.15 -19.50
N SER A 3 -6.80 16.91 -18.33
CA SER A 3 -6.17 17.19 -17.03
C SER A 3 -5.00 16.24 -16.83
N PRO A 4 -3.75 16.72 -16.68
CA PRO A 4 -2.63 15.87 -16.29
C PRO A 4 -2.82 15.45 -14.83
N ARG A 5 -2.56 14.16 -14.54
CA ARG A 5 -2.32 13.54 -13.22
C ARG A 5 -2.95 14.28 -12.02
N ARG A 6 -4.25 14.13 -11.81
CA ARG A 6 -5.00 14.79 -10.72
C ARG A 6 -4.56 14.41 -9.29
N HIS A 7 -3.68 13.43 -9.10
CA HIS A 7 -3.50 12.76 -7.80
C HIS A 7 -2.07 12.78 -7.25
N ARG A 8 -1.16 13.64 -7.74
CA ARG A 8 0.21 13.78 -7.21
C ARG A 8 0.39 15.07 -6.39
N ALA A 9 -0.33 15.20 -5.29
CA ALA A 9 -0.30 16.43 -4.48
C ALA A 9 1.12 16.87 -4.09
N ALA A 10 2.03 15.94 -3.79
CA ALA A 10 3.41 16.25 -3.44
C ALA A 10 4.26 16.83 -4.60
N ASP A 11 3.92 16.53 -5.85
CA ASP A 11 4.66 17.06 -7.02
C ASP A 11 4.11 18.45 -7.42
N TRP A 12 2.80 18.64 -7.28
CA TRP A 12 2.12 19.86 -7.75
C TRP A 12 2.04 20.95 -6.68
N TYR A 13 1.93 20.54 -5.41
CA TYR A 13 1.78 21.43 -4.26
C TYR A 13 2.77 21.06 -3.16
N PRO A 14 4.09 21.00 -3.45
CA PRO A 14 5.10 20.46 -2.52
C PRO A 14 5.17 21.21 -1.19
N LEU A 15 4.83 22.50 -1.19
CA LEU A 15 4.89 23.40 -0.03
C LEU A 15 3.56 23.50 0.73
N HIS A 16 2.47 22.92 0.23
CA HIS A 16 1.21 22.93 0.97
C HIS A 16 1.29 22.00 2.18
N GLU A 17 0.63 22.40 3.26
CA GLU A 17 0.67 21.71 4.53
C GLU A 17 -0.43 20.66 4.69
N LEU A 18 -0.06 19.55 5.31
CA LEU A 18 -0.92 18.52 5.88
C LEU A 18 -0.93 18.73 7.39
N GLY A 19 -2.09 19.07 7.93
CA GLY A 19 -2.30 19.19 9.37
C GLY A 19 -2.74 17.86 9.98
N PHE A 20 -2.07 17.44 11.04
CA PHE A 20 -2.43 16.30 11.87
C PHE A 20 -2.95 16.81 13.21
N ILE A 21 -4.13 16.33 13.61
CA ILE A 21 -4.74 16.67 14.89
C ILE A 21 -4.27 15.60 15.86
N ASN A 22 -3.47 15.96 16.86
CA ASN A 22 -3.12 14.99 17.88
C ASN A 22 -4.33 14.78 18.83
N SER A 23 -4.73 13.53 19.03
CA SER A 23 -5.85 13.16 19.90
C SER A 23 -5.42 12.88 21.35
N SER A 24 -4.18 13.24 21.72
CA SER A 24 -3.75 13.13 23.11
C SER A 24 -4.58 14.06 24.00
N ALA A 25 -5.01 13.57 25.17
CA ALA A 25 -5.92 14.29 26.06
C ALA A 25 -5.36 15.65 26.57
N HIS A 26 -4.09 15.97 26.31
CA HIS A 26 -3.38 17.12 26.91
C HIS A 26 -2.70 18.05 25.89
N ASP A 27 -2.72 17.74 24.59
CA ASP A 27 -2.18 18.64 23.57
C ASP A 27 -3.04 18.63 22.29
N SER A 28 -3.71 19.75 22.03
CA SER A 28 -4.50 19.98 20.80
C SER A 28 -3.69 20.72 19.73
N SER A 29 -2.36 20.66 19.79
CA SER A 29 -1.50 21.24 18.78
C SER A 29 -1.73 20.57 17.41
N ILE A 30 -1.83 21.38 16.36
CA ILE A 30 -1.83 20.90 14.98
C ILE A 30 -0.37 20.82 14.56
N GLN A 31 0.13 19.63 14.31
CA GLN A 31 1.41 19.46 13.65
C GLN A 31 1.20 19.56 12.13
N ALA A 32 1.91 20.47 11.49
CA ALA A 32 1.85 20.67 10.05
C ALA A 32 3.15 20.19 9.40
N LYS A 33 3.03 19.32 8.39
CA LYS A 33 4.15 18.96 7.50
C LYS A 33 3.78 19.27 6.07
N THR A 34 4.76 19.70 5.28
CA THR A 34 4.51 19.90 3.84
C THR A 34 4.28 18.56 3.14
N PHE A 35 3.52 18.55 2.03
CA PHE A 35 3.35 17.33 1.22
C PHE A 35 4.68 16.73 0.79
N SER A 36 5.69 17.56 0.47
CA SER A 36 7.02 17.09 0.08
C SER A 36 7.70 16.34 1.23
N MET A 37 7.71 16.91 2.44
CA MET A 37 8.29 16.27 3.62
C MET A 37 7.56 14.96 3.98
N PHE A 38 6.22 14.99 3.97
CA PHE A 38 5.42 13.81 4.28
C PHE A 38 5.65 12.68 3.25
N ASN A 39 5.68 13.01 1.95
CA ASN A 39 5.97 12.05 0.89
C ASN A 39 7.41 11.48 0.99
N GLN A 40 8.39 12.31 1.36
CA GLN A 40 9.75 11.83 1.61
C GLN A 40 9.79 10.85 2.80
N TYR A 41 9.10 11.18 3.89
CA TYR A 41 9.00 10.31 5.07
C TYR A 41 8.35 8.96 4.74
N ILE A 42 7.18 8.96 4.08
CA ILE A 42 6.50 7.74 3.65
C ILE A 42 7.40 6.87 2.76
N ARG A 43 8.10 7.47 1.80
CA ARG A 43 8.96 6.72 0.87
C ARG A 43 10.16 6.10 1.57
N ASN A 44 10.70 6.77 2.58
CA ASN A 44 11.75 6.22 3.42
C ASN A 44 11.24 5.02 4.22
N LEU A 45 10.08 5.17 4.86
CA LEU A 45 9.42 4.10 5.59
C LEU A 45 9.09 2.89 4.68
N ALA A 46 8.57 3.14 3.48
CA ALA A 46 8.26 2.10 2.49
C ALA A 46 9.51 1.31 2.06
N ARG A 47 10.66 1.97 1.93
CA ARG A 47 11.93 1.28 1.62
C ARG A 47 12.34 0.36 2.76
N ALA A 48 12.29 0.84 4.00
CA ALA A 48 12.63 0.00 5.14
C ALA A 48 11.65 -1.18 5.29
N MET A 49 10.36 -0.98 5.00
CA MET A 49 9.36 -2.05 4.96
C MET A 49 9.65 -3.12 3.89
N LEU A 50 10.29 -2.77 2.77
CA LEU A 50 10.70 -3.75 1.75
C LEU A 50 11.86 -4.63 2.22
N GLU A 51 12.69 -4.16 3.15
CA GLU A 51 13.78 -4.96 3.75
C GLU A 51 13.26 -6.11 4.62
N TRP A 52 11.99 -6.06 5.04
CA TRP A 52 11.33 -7.17 5.74
C TRP A 52 11.19 -8.43 4.87
N GLY A 53 11.36 -8.32 3.55
CA GLY A 53 11.30 -9.45 2.62
C GLY A 53 9.93 -10.15 2.59
N LYS A 54 8.86 -9.45 2.96
CA LYS A 54 7.50 -9.98 2.93
C LYS A 54 7.00 -10.03 1.48
N PRO A 55 6.22 -11.05 1.09
CA PRO A 55 5.65 -11.10 -0.26
C PRO A 55 4.66 -9.96 -0.48
N THR A 56 4.54 -9.48 -1.72
CA THR A 56 3.51 -8.51 -2.13
C THR A 56 2.12 -9.02 -1.76
N GLY A 57 1.25 -8.13 -1.30
CA GLY A 57 -0.09 -8.45 -0.80
C GLY A 57 -0.12 -8.95 0.65
N SER A 58 1.03 -8.98 1.34
CA SER A 58 1.08 -9.23 2.79
C SER A 58 0.27 -8.20 3.56
N ILE A 59 -0.43 -8.66 4.59
CA ILE A 59 -1.27 -7.82 5.43
C ILE A 59 -0.42 -7.33 6.61
N ILE A 60 -0.35 -6.00 6.75
CA ILE A 60 0.34 -5.33 7.84
C ILE A 60 -0.72 -4.74 8.74
N VAL A 61 -0.78 -5.23 9.98
CA VAL A 61 -1.68 -4.67 10.98
C VAL A 61 -1.01 -3.46 11.62
N VAL A 62 -1.61 -2.29 11.45
CA VAL A 62 -1.06 -1.00 11.90
C VAL A 62 -1.80 -0.57 13.15
N HIS A 63 -1.05 -0.34 14.22
CA HIS A 63 -1.55 0.12 15.51
C HIS A 63 -0.56 1.10 16.15
N LEU A 64 -0.54 2.34 15.69
CA LEU A 64 0.27 3.41 16.25
C LEU A 64 -0.62 4.38 17.05
N THR A 65 -0.04 5.06 18.02
CA THR A 65 -0.76 5.98 18.90
C THR A 65 -0.92 7.36 18.27
N GLU A 66 0.05 7.77 17.45
CA GLU A 66 0.07 9.06 16.77
C GLU A 66 -0.61 8.97 15.41
N ASP A 67 -1.51 9.91 15.12
CA ASP A 67 -2.27 9.95 13.86
C ASP A 67 -1.36 10.16 12.64
N GLU A 68 -0.30 10.96 12.79
CA GLU A 68 0.68 11.17 11.73
C GLU A 68 1.37 9.85 11.34
N ASP A 69 1.87 9.11 12.34
CA ASP A 69 2.59 7.87 12.10
C ASP A 69 1.68 6.77 11.60
N ASN A 70 0.44 6.70 12.09
CA ASN A 70 -0.59 5.82 11.52
C ASN A 70 -0.77 6.08 10.02
N MET A 71 -0.94 7.35 9.63
CA MET A 71 -1.12 7.71 8.22
C MET A 71 0.14 7.45 7.39
N ALA A 72 1.32 7.73 7.92
CA ALA A 72 2.58 7.44 7.26
C ALA A 72 2.75 5.93 7.04
N ALA A 73 2.44 5.12 8.04
CA ALA A 73 2.49 3.65 7.97
C ALA A 73 1.51 3.08 6.94
N VAL A 74 0.29 3.60 6.89
CA VAL A 74 -0.71 3.19 5.87
C VAL A 74 -0.17 3.43 4.47
N TRP A 75 0.30 4.64 4.18
CA TRP A 75 0.83 4.96 2.87
C TRP A 75 2.09 4.15 2.55
N ALA A 76 2.97 3.97 3.53
CA ALA A 76 4.19 3.19 3.33
C ALA A 76 3.87 1.73 2.98
N CYS A 77 2.88 1.11 3.65
CA CYS A 77 2.41 -0.23 3.29
C CYS A 77 1.97 -0.28 1.83
N LEU A 78 1.12 0.66 1.39
CA LEU A 78 0.61 0.68 0.01
C LEU A 78 1.74 0.85 -1.02
N LEU A 79 2.70 1.74 -0.75
CA LEU A 79 3.86 1.94 -1.64
C LEU A 79 4.77 0.70 -1.68
N SER A 80 4.93 -0.01 -0.57
CA SER A 80 5.65 -1.28 -0.52
C SER A 80 4.90 -2.47 -1.13
N GLY A 81 3.66 -2.28 -1.59
CA GLY A 81 2.81 -3.35 -2.13
C GLY A 81 2.20 -4.25 -1.05
N TYR A 82 2.14 -3.77 0.19
CA TYR A 82 1.46 -4.42 1.32
C TYR A 82 0.06 -3.82 1.55
N LEU A 83 -0.80 -4.59 2.21
CA LEU A 83 -2.16 -4.16 2.54
C LEU A 83 -2.23 -3.71 4.01
N PRO A 84 -2.43 -2.41 4.29
CA PRO A 84 -2.59 -1.95 5.67
C PRO A 84 -3.95 -2.39 6.22
N CYS A 85 -3.94 -2.91 7.45
CA CYS A 85 -5.12 -3.18 8.26
C CYS A 85 -5.05 -2.30 9.50
N LEU A 86 -5.80 -1.20 9.49
CA LEU A 86 -5.89 -0.30 10.64
C LEU A 86 -6.65 -1.00 11.77
N GLN A 87 -6.07 -0.95 12.97
CA GLN A 87 -6.72 -1.43 14.18
C GLN A 87 -6.97 -0.29 15.17
N PRO A 88 -8.21 -0.17 15.68
CA PRO A 88 -8.47 0.67 16.86
C PRO A 88 -7.76 0.08 18.08
N VAL A 89 -7.92 0.73 19.25
CA VAL A 89 -7.43 0.22 20.55
C VAL A 89 -7.74 -1.27 20.68
N LEU A 90 -6.69 -2.06 20.84
CA LEU A 90 -6.74 -3.51 20.71
C LEU A 90 -7.35 -4.14 21.97
N GLU A 91 -8.63 -4.48 21.90
CA GLU A 91 -9.19 -5.46 22.83
C GLU A 91 -8.75 -6.87 22.42
N LYS A 92 -8.44 -7.74 23.40
CA LYS A 92 -7.93 -9.11 23.17
C LYS A 92 -8.78 -9.93 22.17
N GLY A 93 -10.08 -9.68 22.10
CA GLY A 93 -11.00 -10.34 21.17
C GLY A 93 -10.77 -10.00 19.69
N HIS A 94 -10.41 -8.76 19.37
CA HIS A 94 -10.17 -8.32 17.99
C HIS A 94 -8.88 -8.91 17.41
N VAL A 95 -7.82 -8.98 18.21
CA VAL A 95 -6.54 -9.57 17.81
C VAL A 95 -6.68 -11.04 17.45
N MET A 96 -7.36 -11.84 18.28
CA MET A 96 -7.53 -13.28 18.03
C MET A 96 -8.36 -13.53 16.75
N TYR A 97 -9.34 -12.68 16.46
CA TYR A 97 -10.11 -12.73 15.21
C TYR A 97 -9.22 -12.43 13.99
N ILE A 98 -8.35 -11.43 14.07
CA ILE A 98 -7.43 -11.02 13.00
C ILE A 98 -6.39 -12.10 12.72
N THR A 99 -5.78 -12.68 13.76
CA THR A 99 -4.85 -13.81 13.61
C THR A 99 -5.55 -14.99 12.93
N LYS A 100 -6.82 -15.25 13.27
CA LYS A 100 -7.61 -16.30 12.61
C LYS A 100 -7.96 -15.95 11.15
N LEU A 101 -8.23 -14.68 10.85
CA LEU A 101 -8.57 -14.22 9.50
C LEU A 101 -7.38 -14.20 8.54
N PHE A 102 -6.22 -13.75 9.02
CA PHE A 102 -5.07 -13.46 8.17
C PHE A 102 -3.90 -14.45 8.35
N GLY A 103 -3.95 -15.32 9.37
CA GLY A 103 -2.87 -16.25 9.68
C GLY A 103 -1.65 -15.52 10.25
N SER A 104 -0.49 -15.66 9.60
CA SER A 104 0.76 -14.98 9.96
C SER A 104 0.76 -13.50 9.57
N ALA A 105 0.02 -12.69 10.34
CA ALA A 105 0.00 -11.24 10.21
C ALA A 105 1.33 -10.63 10.68
N THR A 106 1.79 -9.58 9.99
CA THR A 106 2.93 -8.77 10.45
C THR A 106 2.37 -7.54 11.16
N TRP A 107 2.86 -7.27 12.36
CA TRP A 107 2.38 -6.19 13.22
C TRP A 107 3.34 -5.01 13.19
N LEU A 108 2.78 -3.79 13.08
CA LEU A 108 3.47 -2.53 13.27
C LEU A 108 2.76 -1.78 14.39
N ALA A 109 3.39 -1.68 15.56
CA ALA A 109 2.78 -1.11 16.76
C ALA A 109 3.76 -0.29 17.61
N SER A 110 3.23 0.63 18.42
CA SER A 110 3.97 1.33 19.47
C SER A 110 4.35 0.38 20.62
N GLU A 111 5.20 0.82 21.56
CA GLU A 111 5.61 0.01 22.72
C GLU A 111 4.40 -0.47 23.55
N LEU A 112 3.46 0.42 23.86
CA LEU A 112 2.21 0.08 24.56
C LEU A 112 1.34 -0.91 23.76
N GLY A 113 1.32 -0.80 22.43
CA GLY A 113 0.63 -1.74 21.56
C GLY A 113 1.31 -3.12 21.51
N ALA A 114 2.64 -3.13 21.51
CA ALA A 114 3.44 -4.36 21.50
C ALA A 114 3.26 -5.18 22.78
N GLU A 115 3.20 -4.54 23.96
CA GLU A 115 2.88 -5.21 25.23
C GLU A 115 1.50 -5.90 25.18
N GLN A 116 0.51 -5.27 24.55
CA GLN A 116 -0.82 -5.85 24.39
C GLN A 116 -0.80 -7.08 23.47
N ILE A 117 -0.09 -7.00 22.34
CA ILE A 117 0.01 -8.07 21.34
C ILE A 117 0.83 -9.27 21.85
N THR A 118 1.95 -9.03 22.53
CA THR A 118 2.84 -10.10 23.05
C THR A 118 2.15 -10.98 24.09
N SER A 119 1.10 -10.47 24.77
CA SER A 119 0.26 -11.26 25.67
C SER A 119 -0.66 -12.27 24.96
N ILE A 120 -0.77 -12.19 23.63
CA ILE A 120 -1.69 -12.96 22.79
C ILE A 120 -0.85 -13.81 21.85
N SER A 121 -0.28 -14.90 22.38
CA SER A 121 0.58 -15.87 21.68
C SER A 121 0.23 -16.07 20.19
N ALA A 122 0.98 -15.43 19.29
CA ALA A 122 1.00 -15.70 17.86
C ALA A 122 2.36 -15.27 17.27
N ASP A 123 3.25 -16.21 16.98
CA ASP A 123 4.52 -15.93 16.29
C ASP A 123 4.23 -15.38 14.87
N TRP A 124 4.41 -14.08 14.65
CA TRP A 124 5.65 -13.38 14.27
C TRP A 124 5.52 -11.91 14.72
N VAL A 125 6.51 -11.41 15.48
CA VAL A 125 6.58 -10.02 15.97
C VAL A 125 7.75 -9.30 15.30
N ALA A 126 7.50 -8.18 14.63
CA ALA A 126 8.58 -7.25 14.29
C ALA A 126 8.74 -6.28 15.47
N HIS A 127 9.68 -6.57 16.37
CA HIS A 127 9.95 -5.70 17.54
C HIS A 127 10.77 -4.47 17.13
N GLU A 128 10.26 -3.33 17.60
CA GLU A 128 10.86 -2.00 17.75
C GLU A 128 11.28 -1.26 16.49
N ALA A 129 10.38 -0.37 16.08
CA ALA A 129 10.80 1.00 15.88
C ALA A 129 10.09 1.78 17.02
N LYS A 130 10.82 2.16 18.07
CA LYS A 130 10.27 3.02 19.16
C LYS A 130 9.69 4.28 18.52
N PRO A 131 8.47 4.72 18.83
CA PRO A 131 7.79 5.80 18.09
C PRO A 131 8.66 7.05 17.86
N ASP A 132 9.47 7.43 18.86
CA ASP A 132 10.32 8.62 18.79
C ASP A 132 11.69 8.39 18.09
N ASP A 133 12.16 7.14 18.01
CA ASP A 133 13.46 6.77 17.41
C ASP A 133 13.32 6.03 16.06
N ALA A 134 12.15 5.45 15.77
CA ALA A 134 11.80 4.69 14.57
C ALA A 134 11.99 5.46 13.28
N ILE A 135 11.47 6.69 13.30
CA ILE A 135 11.55 7.64 12.19
C ILE A 135 13.01 8.02 11.94
N LEU A 136 13.82 8.02 13.02
CA LEU A 136 15.24 8.33 13.00
C LEU A 136 16.10 7.13 12.55
N PHE A 137 15.70 5.89 12.82
CA PHE A 137 16.42 4.67 12.43
C PHE A 137 16.01 4.10 11.07
N LEU A 138 14.78 4.37 10.60
CA LEU A 138 14.29 4.01 9.27
C LEU A 138 14.69 5.04 8.20
N THR A 139 15.59 5.98 8.52
CA THR A 139 16.25 6.81 7.50
C THR A 139 17.12 5.92 6.64
N PRO A 140 16.79 5.71 5.35
CA PRO A 140 17.71 5.05 4.46
C PRO A 140 18.87 6.01 4.22
N THR A 141 20.09 5.54 4.46
CA THR A 141 21.25 6.10 3.76
C THR A 141 20.92 6.08 2.27
N CYS A 142 21.09 7.24 1.65
CA CYS A 142 20.65 7.50 0.29
C CYS A 142 21.35 6.57 -0.70
N GLU A 143 20.66 5.50 -1.11
CA GLU A 143 20.95 4.82 -2.36
C GLU A 143 19.66 4.67 -3.15
N ALA A 144 19.60 5.40 -4.27
CA ALA A 144 18.49 5.37 -5.20
C ALA A 144 18.40 3.98 -5.84
N ARG A 145 17.54 3.11 -5.31
CA ARG A 145 17.21 1.86 -5.99
C ARG A 145 16.37 2.21 -7.22
N SER A 146 16.96 2.05 -8.39
CA SER A 146 16.35 2.30 -9.69
C SER A 146 15.10 1.45 -9.87
N VAL A 147 13.96 2.08 -10.15
CA VAL A 147 12.75 1.40 -10.61
C VAL A 147 13.07 0.82 -12.00
N PHE A 148 13.14 -0.50 -12.11
CA PHE A 148 13.39 -1.15 -13.40
C PHE A 148 12.10 -1.12 -14.22
N PHE A 149 12.19 -0.61 -15.45
CA PHE A 149 11.10 -0.70 -16.43
C PHE A 149 11.01 -2.13 -16.95
N VAL A 150 9.83 -2.75 -16.83
CA VAL A 150 9.57 -4.13 -17.23
C VAL A 150 8.48 -4.13 -18.28
N VAL A 151 8.81 -4.68 -19.46
CA VAL A 151 7.86 -4.81 -20.57
C VAL A 151 6.91 -5.98 -20.38
N PRO A 152 5.66 -5.91 -20.90
CA PRO A 152 4.71 -7.01 -20.85
C PRO A 152 5.19 -8.19 -21.70
N SER A 153 5.07 -9.39 -21.13
CA SER A 153 5.51 -10.67 -21.69
C SER A 153 4.35 -11.58 -22.12
N ILE A 154 3.20 -11.52 -21.44
CA ILE A 154 2.00 -12.31 -21.75
C ILE A 154 0.85 -11.43 -22.29
N GLU A 155 -0.12 -12.05 -22.99
CA GLU A 155 -1.25 -11.31 -23.57
C GLU A 155 -2.10 -10.58 -22.50
N THR A 156 -2.32 -11.23 -21.35
CA THR A 156 -3.03 -10.62 -20.21
C THR A 156 -2.34 -9.35 -19.72
N GLU A 157 -1.00 -9.34 -19.67
CA GLU A 157 -0.21 -8.16 -19.31
C GLU A 157 -0.36 -7.02 -20.34
N LYS A 158 -0.34 -7.34 -21.64
CA LYS A 158 -0.55 -6.34 -22.71
C LYS A 158 -1.92 -5.69 -22.63
N VAL A 159 -2.96 -6.46 -22.32
CA VAL A 159 -4.32 -5.93 -22.11
C VAL A 159 -4.35 -5.01 -20.89
N PHE A 160 -3.74 -5.41 -19.78
CA PHE A 160 -3.67 -4.56 -18.60
C PHE A 160 -2.87 -3.27 -18.80
N VAL A 161 -1.78 -3.30 -19.58
CA VAL A 161 -1.06 -2.09 -20.00
C VAL A 161 -1.99 -1.10 -20.70
N LYS A 162 -2.86 -1.58 -21.60
CA LYS A 162 -3.86 -0.73 -22.28
C LYS A 162 -4.90 -0.16 -21.31
N ILE A 163 -5.39 -0.99 -20.38
CA ILE A 163 -6.34 -0.55 -19.36
C ILE A 163 -5.70 0.54 -18.49
N TYR A 164 -4.47 0.33 -18.01
CA TYR A 164 -3.73 1.32 -17.21
C TYR A 164 -3.47 2.60 -18.00
N ALA A 165 -3.01 2.48 -19.25
CA ALA A 165 -2.76 3.62 -20.13
C ALA A 165 -4.03 4.48 -20.31
N SER A 166 -5.18 3.84 -20.55
CA SER A 166 -6.46 4.55 -20.68
C SER A 166 -6.96 5.15 -19.35
N THR A 167 -6.84 4.43 -18.24
CA THR A 167 -7.32 4.85 -16.91
C THR A 167 -6.52 6.05 -16.40
N PHE A 168 -5.20 6.01 -16.53
CA PHE A 168 -4.30 7.03 -16.02
C PHE A 168 -3.88 8.07 -17.06
N ASN A 169 -4.44 7.99 -18.28
CA ASN A 169 -4.12 8.86 -19.41
C ASN A 169 -2.59 8.90 -19.68
N LEU A 170 -1.99 7.72 -19.76
CA LEU A 170 -0.58 7.48 -20.06
C LEU A 170 -0.42 6.88 -21.45
N VAL A 171 0.79 6.91 -21.99
CA VAL A 171 1.13 6.14 -23.20
C VAL A 171 1.45 4.70 -22.79
N GLU A 172 1.05 3.70 -23.58
CA GLU A 172 1.32 2.28 -23.28
C GLU A 172 2.82 2.00 -23.05
N SER A 173 3.71 2.71 -23.75
CA SER A 173 5.17 2.59 -23.57
C SER A 173 5.71 3.16 -22.26
N GLU A 174 4.91 3.91 -21.51
CA GLU A 174 5.26 4.47 -20.20
C GLU A 174 4.81 3.58 -19.04
N VAL A 175 3.97 2.57 -19.31
CA VAL A 175 3.45 1.66 -18.28
C VAL A 175 4.41 0.48 -18.13
N SER A 176 4.94 0.30 -16.93
CA SER A 176 5.79 -0.82 -16.56
C SER A 176 5.00 -1.91 -15.88
N MET A 177 5.37 -3.17 -16.09
CA MET A 177 4.82 -4.31 -15.35
C MET A 177 5.19 -4.32 -13.86
N SER A 178 6.19 -3.52 -13.48
CA SER A 178 6.58 -3.26 -12.09
C SER A 178 5.85 -2.07 -11.47
N ASP A 179 4.99 -1.37 -12.20
CA ASP A 179 4.27 -0.21 -11.67
C ASP A 179 3.32 -0.61 -10.54
N ASN A 180 3.44 0.10 -9.42
CA ASN A 180 2.50 0.03 -8.32
C ASN A 180 1.32 0.98 -8.59
N PHE A 181 0.10 0.46 -8.45
CA PHE A 181 -1.16 1.18 -8.65
C PHE A 181 -1.21 2.55 -7.95
N PHE A 182 -0.73 2.67 -6.72
CA PHE A 182 -0.75 3.93 -5.98
C PHE A 182 0.40 4.88 -6.39
N GLU A 183 1.54 4.36 -6.84
CA GLU A 183 2.67 5.20 -7.30
C GLU A 183 2.37 5.96 -8.60
N ILE A 184 1.55 5.35 -9.46
CA ILE A 184 1.06 6.00 -10.68
C ILE A 184 -0.12 6.94 -10.43
N GLY A 185 -0.62 6.99 -9.19
CA GLY A 185 -1.70 7.89 -8.76
C GLY A 185 -3.09 7.26 -8.78
N GLY A 186 -3.18 5.95 -8.59
CA GLY A 186 -4.44 5.21 -8.49
C GLY A 186 -5.28 5.59 -7.27
N THR A 187 -6.59 5.66 -7.49
CA THR A 187 -7.60 5.91 -6.47
C THR A 187 -8.60 4.75 -6.36
N SER A 188 -9.48 4.78 -5.37
CA SER A 188 -10.57 3.78 -5.25
C SER A 188 -11.50 3.77 -6.47
N LEU A 189 -11.72 4.93 -7.10
CA LEU A 189 -12.53 5.03 -8.32
C LEU A 189 -11.80 4.37 -9.50
N ASP A 190 -10.49 4.60 -9.63
CA ASP A 190 -9.68 3.97 -10.68
C ASP A 190 -9.62 2.45 -10.50
N ALA A 191 -9.56 1.95 -9.27
CA ALA A 191 -9.62 0.52 -8.98
C ALA A 191 -10.97 -0.09 -9.41
N THR A 192 -12.06 0.66 -9.23
CA THR A 192 -13.39 0.27 -9.70
C THR A 192 -13.45 0.20 -11.23
N TRP A 193 -12.88 1.21 -11.91
CA TRP A 193 -12.80 1.22 -13.38
C TRP A 193 -11.96 0.06 -13.91
N LEU A 194 -10.81 -0.18 -13.29
CA LEU A 194 -9.91 -1.26 -13.64
C LEU A 194 -10.59 -2.63 -13.52
N LYS A 195 -11.34 -2.84 -12.43
CA LYS A 195 -12.16 -4.04 -12.22
C LYS A 195 -13.12 -4.25 -13.38
N CYS A 196 -13.95 -3.25 -13.67
CA CYS A 196 -14.98 -3.34 -14.70
C CYS A 196 -14.41 -3.60 -16.09
N GLU A 197 -13.32 -2.92 -16.46
CA GLU A 197 -12.72 -3.11 -17.78
C GLU A 197 -11.99 -4.47 -17.87
N GLY A 198 -11.31 -4.90 -16.79
CA GLY A 198 -10.72 -6.24 -16.73
C GLY A 198 -11.78 -7.35 -16.88
N GLU A 199 -12.89 -7.27 -16.15
CA GLU A 199 -14.00 -8.21 -16.24
C GLU A 199 -14.53 -8.34 -17.67
N LYS A 200 -14.70 -7.20 -18.34
CA LYS A 200 -15.18 -7.14 -19.71
C LYS A 200 -14.18 -7.73 -20.72
N GLN A 201 -12.88 -7.43 -20.58
CA GLN A 201 -11.86 -7.88 -21.53
C GLN A 201 -11.57 -9.38 -21.42
N PHE A 202 -11.71 -9.95 -20.23
CA PHE A 202 -11.40 -11.36 -19.96
C PHE A 202 -12.64 -12.25 -19.77
N ASP A 203 -13.84 -11.73 -20.04
CA ASP A 203 -15.13 -12.41 -19.84
C ASP A 203 -15.25 -13.05 -18.43
N LEU A 204 -14.82 -12.29 -17.42
CA LEU A 204 -14.86 -12.71 -16.03
C LEU A 204 -16.11 -12.14 -15.35
N PRO A 205 -16.89 -12.96 -14.62
CA PRO A 205 -18.10 -12.48 -13.95
C PRO A 205 -17.81 -11.58 -12.75
N ASP A 206 -16.64 -11.73 -12.13
CA ASP A 206 -16.17 -10.85 -11.05
C ASP A 206 -14.64 -10.97 -10.86
N ILE A 207 -13.96 -9.84 -10.75
CA ILE A 207 -12.61 -9.69 -10.21
C ILE A 207 -12.77 -9.04 -8.82
N PRO A 208 -12.69 -9.82 -7.72
CA PRO A 208 -12.98 -9.29 -6.40
C PRO A 208 -12.05 -8.10 -6.05
N ALA A 209 -12.61 -7.01 -5.54
CA ALA A 209 -11.84 -5.79 -5.23
C ALA A 209 -10.66 -6.07 -4.27
N ILE A 210 -10.83 -7.01 -3.34
CA ILE A 210 -9.77 -7.43 -2.42
C ILE A 210 -8.56 -8.03 -3.16
N GLN A 211 -8.75 -8.64 -4.32
CA GLN A 211 -7.65 -9.22 -5.11
C GLN A 211 -6.89 -8.13 -5.84
N ILE A 212 -7.57 -7.10 -6.33
CA ILE A 212 -6.91 -5.89 -6.87
C ILE A 212 -6.01 -5.26 -5.80
N LEU A 213 -6.52 -5.16 -4.56
CA LEU A 213 -5.75 -4.61 -3.44
C LEU A 213 -4.62 -5.52 -2.93
N LYS A 214 -4.71 -6.84 -3.12
CA LYS A 214 -3.61 -7.77 -2.83
C LYS A 214 -2.54 -7.78 -3.92
N HIS A 215 -2.90 -7.39 -5.13
CA HIS A 215 -2.03 -7.39 -6.30
C HIS A 215 -1.79 -5.95 -6.79
N LEU A 216 -1.20 -5.11 -5.93
CA LEU A 216 -0.97 -3.68 -6.23
C LEU A 216 0.06 -3.43 -7.34
N VAL A 217 0.91 -4.42 -7.64
CA VAL A 217 1.86 -4.38 -8.75
C VAL A 217 1.21 -4.96 -10.00
N LEU A 218 1.33 -4.27 -11.13
CA LEU A 218 0.63 -4.63 -12.37
C LEU A 218 0.88 -6.08 -12.83
N SER A 219 2.13 -6.55 -12.82
CA SER A 219 2.47 -7.94 -13.15
C SER A 219 1.81 -8.95 -12.22
N SER A 220 1.72 -8.64 -10.92
CA SER A 220 1.06 -9.50 -9.93
C SER A 220 -0.42 -9.65 -10.24
N LEU A 221 -1.08 -8.55 -10.61
CA LEU A 221 -2.50 -8.54 -10.95
C LEU A 221 -2.79 -9.28 -12.25
N ALA A 222 -1.96 -9.05 -13.28
CA ALA A 222 -2.08 -9.74 -14.55
C ALA A 222 -1.95 -11.25 -14.38
N HIS A 223 -0.96 -11.74 -13.62
CA HIS A 223 -0.81 -13.17 -13.33
C HIS A 223 -1.99 -13.75 -12.52
N TYR A 224 -2.52 -12.99 -11.56
CA TYR A 224 -3.72 -13.41 -10.83
C TYR A 224 -4.89 -13.65 -11.80
N VAL A 225 -5.19 -12.65 -12.64
CA VAL A 225 -6.29 -12.73 -13.61
C VAL A 225 -6.06 -13.84 -14.62
N ASP A 226 -4.86 -13.95 -15.17
CA ASP A 226 -4.49 -15.01 -16.12
C ASP A 226 -4.77 -16.40 -15.54
N SER A 227 -4.32 -16.64 -14.30
CA SER A 227 -4.55 -17.91 -13.62
C SER A 227 -6.03 -18.24 -13.38
N THR A 228 -6.87 -17.21 -13.16
CA THR A 228 -8.32 -17.39 -12.99
C THR A 228 -9.02 -17.66 -14.31
N HIS A 229 -8.55 -17.03 -15.40
CA HIS A 229 -9.06 -17.22 -16.74
C HIS A 229 -8.70 -18.63 -17.28
N THR A 230 -7.44 -19.07 -17.15
CA THR A 230 -7.02 -20.42 -17.58
C THR A 230 -7.76 -21.54 -16.87
N ARG A 231 -8.04 -21.39 -15.57
CA ARG A 231 -8.82 -22.40 -14.82
C ARG A 231 -10.27 -22.52 -15.28
N ARG A 232 -10.82 -21.47 -15.90
CA ARG A 232 -12.16 -21.47 -16.47
C ARG A 232 -12.21 -22.10 -17.85
N THR A 233 -11.24 -21.82 -18.72
CA THR A 233 -11.21 -22.39 -20.08
C THR A 233 -10.94 -23.90 -20.09
N LEU A 234 -10.38 -24.45 -19.01
CA LEU A 234 -10.17 -25.89 -18.82
C LEU A 234 -11.34 -26.64 -18.17
N ARG A 235 -12.44 -25.95 -17.81
CA ARG A 235 -13.68 -26.54 -17.27
C ARG A 235 -14.78 -26.55 -18.32
#